data_AF-X5MP11-F1
#
_entry.id   AF-X5MP11-F1
#
_cell.length_a   1.000
_cell.length_b   1.000
_cell.length_c   1.000
_cell.angle_alpha   90.00
_cell.angle_beta   90.00
_cell.angle_gamma   90.00
#
_symmetry.space_group_name_H-M   'P 1'
#
loop_
_entity.id
_entity.type
_entity.pdbx_description
1 polymer ?
#
loop_
_entity_poly.entity_id
_entity_poly.type
_entity_poly.pdbx_seq_one_letter_code
_entity_poly.pdbx_strand_id
1 'polypeptide(L)'
;MYRNQWTWIGLGGLAISAVVLLLVVMNPGSLNDENDQMRLVYLVLLLTLVGSSVIVGWRERAGLALKQALVWIAIGIVLVAAYSLQNEFKMLGQRLMGEIVPSSPVEQSNGEVSLRASRDGHFHVQALINGTSVKLLVDTGASDVALSASDAARLGVDISTLRFDRLYNTANGTVPGARVVLDEVKVGSLTVRNVDASITKGDGLSQSLLGMSFLRELSAVQFDGDRLILRQ
;
A
#
# COMPACT_ATOMS: atom_id res chain seq x y z
N MET A 1 -47.68 -37.08 18.06
CA MET A 1 -47.41 -35.65 17.82
C MET A 1 -46.40 -35.52 16.70
N TYR A 2 -46.81 -35.06 15.51
CA TYR A 2 -45.91 -34.86 14.37
C TYR A 2 -44.94 -33.71 14.69
N ARG A 3 -43.65 -34.04 14.84
CA ARG A 3 -42.59 -33.07 15.12
C ARG A 3 -42.30 -32.31 13.83
N ASN A 4 -42.81 -31.08 13.74
CA ASN A 4 -42.78 -30.27 12.53
C ASN A 4 -41.34 -29.79 12.23
N GLN A 5 -40.61 -30.55 11.42
CA GLN A 5 -39.21 -30.27 11.06
C GLN A 5 -39.07 -28.98 10.23
N TRP A 6 -40.16 -28.53 9.60
CA TRP A 6 -40.21 -27.34 8.76
C TRP A 6 -39.97 -26.02 9.50
N THR A 7 -40.36 -25.91 10.78
CA THR A 7 -40.16 -24.68 11.55
C THR A 7 -38.67 -24.43 11.86
N TRP A 8 -37.90 -25.50 12.00
CA TRP A 8 -36.47 -25.43 12.35
C TRP A 8 -35.58 -25.23 11.12
N ILE A 9 -35.97 -25.80 9.98
CA ILE A 9 -35.37 -25.46 8.68
C ILE A 9 -35.61 -23.98 8.37
N GLY A 10 -36.82 -23.47 8.66
CA GLY A 10 -37.15 -22.06 8.53
C GLY A 10 -36.29 -21.16 9.43
N LEU A 11 -36.07 -21.54 10.68
CA LEU A 11 -35.21 -20.78 11.61
C LEU A 11 -33.73 -20.76 11.22
N GLY A 12 -33.19 -21.89 10.72
CA GLY A 12 -31.82 -21.96 10.22
C GLY A 12 -31.60 -21.10 8.98
N GLY A 13 -32.56 -21.15 8.04
CA GLY A 13 -32.58 -20.24 6.88
C GLY A 13 -32.62 -18.77 7.30
N LEU A 14 -33.49 -18.42 8.25
CA LEU A 14 -33.61 -17.05 8.77
C LEU A 14 -32.33 -16.56 9.44
N ALA A 15 -31.61 -17.41 10.17
CA ALA A 15 -30.33 -17.03 10.79
C ALA A 15 -29.24 -16.75 9.74
N ILE A 16 -29.13 -17.59 8.72
CA ILE A 16 -28.19 -17.37 7.61
C ILE A 16 -28.56 -16.10 6.85
N SER A 17 -29.84 -15.91 6.53
CA SER A 17 -30.33 -14.70 5.89
C SER A 17 -30.03 -13.45 6.72
N ALA A 18 -30.20 -13.51 8.05
CA ALA A 18 -29.89 -12.40 8.95
C ALA A 18 -28.39 -12.07 8.98
N VAL A 19 -27.50 -13.07 8.97
CA VAL A 19 -26.04 -12.86 8.92
C VAL A 19 -25.64 -12.23 7.59
N VAL A 20 -26.20 -12.69 6.47
CA VAL A 20 -25.93 -12.11 5.15
C VAL A 20 -26.44 -10.67 5.09
N LEU A 21 -27.64 -10.40 5.60
CA LEU A 21 -28.20 -9.05 5.64
C LEU A 21 -27.35 -8.12 6.50
N LEU A 22 -26.88 -8.61 7.66
CA LEU A 22 -26.02 -7.86 8.56
C LEU A 22 -24.66 -7.55 7.90
N LEU A 23 -24.08 -8.49 7.16
CA LEU A 23 -22.85 -8.27 6.39
C LEU A 23 -23.02 -7.20 5.30
N VAL A 24 -24.15 -7.22 4.59
CA VAL A 24 -24.47 -6.23 3.55
C VAL A 24 -24.74 -4.85 4.14
N VAL A 25 -25.46 -4.77 5.26
CA VAL A 25 -25.77 -3.51 5.95
C VAL A 25 -24.53 -2.88 6.59
N MET A 26 -23.63 -3.70 7.14
CA MET A 26 -22.37 -3.20 7.71
C MET A 26 -21.37 -2.72 6.66
N ASN A 27 -21.50 -3.15 5.40
CA ASN A 27 -20.61 -2.74 4.31
C ASN A 27 -21.41 -2.30 3.06
N PRO A 28 -22.01 -1.09 3.10
CA PRO A 28 -22.68 -0.50 1.94
C PRO A 28 -21.63 -0.18 0.87
N GLY A 29 -21.49 -1.09 -0.11
CA GLY A 29 -20.47 -1.01 -1.17
C GLY A 29 -19.87 -2.36 -1.57
N SER A 30 -20.04 -3.39 -0.73
CA SER A 30 -19.57 -4.77 -1.02
C SER A 30 -20.21 -5.42 -2.25
N LEU A 31 -21.29 -4.83 -2.78
CA LEU A 31 -21.95 -5.25 -4.02
C LEU A 31 -21.45 -4.50 -5.25
N ASN A 32 -20.51 -3.56 -5.13
CA ASN A 32 -20.05 -2.74 -6.26
C ASN A 32 -18.75 -3.25 -6.90
N ASP A 33 -17.99 -4.10 -6.20
CA ASP A 33 -16.76 -4.72 -6.67
C ASP A 33 -16.98 -6.22 -6.96
N GLU A 34 -16.65 -6.67 -8.16
CA GLU A 34 -16.83 -8.05 -8.64
C GLU A 34 -16.06 -9.06 -7.76
N ASN A 35 -14.93 -8.65 -7.20
CA ASN A 35 -14.10 -9.51 -6.34
C ASN A 35 -14.74 -9.70 -4.96
N ASP A 36 -15.34 -8.64 -4.40
CA ASP A 36 -16.06 -8.70 -3.14
C ASP A 36 -17.38 -9.48 -3.27
N GLN A 37 -18.07 -9.34 -4.41
CA GLN A 37 -19.23 -10.16 -4.75
C GLN A 37 -18.88 -11.66 -4.79
N MET A 38 -17.80 -12.03 -5.46
CA MET A 38 -17.42 -13.45 -5.62
C MET A 38 -17.01 -14.08 -4.29
N ARG A 39 -16.41 -13.29 -3.39
CA ARG A 39 -16.06 -13.71 -2.04
C ARG A 39 -17.29 -13.84 -1.12
N LEU A 40 -18.27 -12.96 -1.25
CA LEU A 40 -19.56 -13.08 -0.55
C LEU A 40 -20.29 -14.37 -0.99
N VAL A 41 -20.30 -14.68 -2.28
CA VAL A 41 -20.87 -15.92 -2.82
C VAL A 41 -20.18 -17.14 -2.21
N TYR A 42 -18.85 -17.15 -2.12
CA TYR A 42 -18.10 -18.24 -1.49
C TYR A 42 -18.47 -18.41 0.00
N LEU A 43 -18.57 -17.33 0.77
CA LEU A 43 -18.92 -17.39 2.20
C LEU A 43 -20.36 -17.88 2.41
N VAL A 44 -21.31 -17.46 1.56
CA VAL A 44 -22.69 -17.95 1.60
C VAL A 44 -22.76 -19.43 1.26
N LEU A 45 -22.04 -19.88 0.22
CA LEU A 45 -21.98 -21.30 -0.14
C LEU A 45 -21.35 -22.14 0.97
N LEU A 46 -20.29 -21.65 1.62
CA LEU A 46 -19.69 -22.34 2.75
C LEU A 46 -20.67 -22.44 3.94
N LEU A 47 -21.36 -21.35 4.29
CA LEU A 47 -22.34 -21.33 5.38
C LEU A 47 -23.54 -22.25 5.10
N THR A 48 -24.00 -22.32 3.86
CA THR A 48 -25.08 -23.23 3.47
C THR A 48 -24.64 -24.69 3.48
N LEU A 49 -23.44 -25.00 2.97
CA LEU A 49 -22.86 -26.34 3.01
C LEU A 49 -22.70 -26.82 4.47
N VAL A 50 -22.12 -25.97 5.31
CA VAL A 50 -21.87 -26.26 6.72
C VAL A 50 -23.18 -26.35 7.52
N GLY A 51 -24.12 -25.43 7.29
CA GLY A 51 -25.45 -25.45 7.89
C GLY A 51 -26.24 -26.70 7.49
N SER A 52 -26.09 -27.17 6.26
CA SER A 52 -26.71 -28.42 5.79
C SER A 52 -26.17 -29.66 6.51
N SER A 53 -24.89 -29.67 6.87
CA SER A 53 -24.27 -30.77 7.64
C SER A 53 -24.81 -30.89 9.06
N VAL A 54 -25.33 -29.80 9.63
CA VAL A 54 -25.96 -29.82 10.96
C VAL A 54 -27.28 -30.58 10.90
N ILE A 55 -28.06 -30.45 9.82
CA ILE A 55 -29.39 -31.06 9.68
C ILE A 55 -29.31 -32.60 9.65
N VAL A 56 -28.21 -33.17 9.15
CA VAL A 56 -28.05 -34.63 8.98
C VAL A 56 -27.71 -35.36 10.30
N GLY A 57 -27.17 -34.67 11.31
CA GLY A 57 -26.78 -35.27 12.60
C GLY A 57 -27.90 -35.39 13.66
N TRP A 58 -29.14 -35.01 13.34
CA TRP A 58 -30.15 -34.56 14.32
C TRP A 58 -31.16 -35.60 14.82
N ARG A 59 -30.78 -36.89 14.90
CA ARG A 59 -31.75 -37.92 15.31
C ARG A 59 -32.01 -38.04 16.82
N GLU A 60 -31.09 -37.71 17.74
CA GLU A 60 -31.26 -38.25 19.10
C GLU A 60 -31.19 -37.34 20.35
N ARG A 61 -30.66 -36.10 20.34
CA ARG A 61 -30.56 -35.33 21.62
C ARG A 61 -30.76 -33.80 21.47
N ALA A 62 -31.95 -33.32 21.84
CA ALA A 62 -32.33 -31.90 21.77
C ALA A 62 -31.41 -30.96 22.59
N GLY A 63 -30.86 -31.43 23.71
CA GLY A 63 -29.92 -30.64 24.53
C GLY A 63 -28.52 -30.47 23.90
N LEU A 64 -28.08 -31.39 23.03
CA LEU A 64 -26.83 -31.24 22.28
C LEU A 64 -27.01 -30.32 21.07
N ALA A 65 -28.19 -30.30 20.46
CA ALA A 65 -28.51 -29.45 19.34
C ALA A 65 -28.43 -27.95 19.69
N LEU A 66 -28.90 -27.55 20.87
CA LEU A 66 -28.80 -26.17 21.33
C LEU A 66 -27.34 -25.74 21.53
N LYS A 67 -26.50 -26.63 22.10
CA LYS A 67 -25.06 -26.36 22.24
C LYS A 67 -24.37 -26.20 20.88
N GLN A 68 -24.72 -27.03 19.90
CA GLN A 68 -24.17 -26.95 18.55
C GLN A 68 -24.60 -25.68 17.81
N ALA A 69 -25.85 -25.26 17.96
CA ALA A 69 -26.32 -23.99 17.39
C ALA A 69 -25.57 -22.79 17.98
N LEU A 70 -25.33 -22.78 19.30
CA LEU A 70 -24.53 -21.75 19.96
C LEU A 70 -23.08 -21.73 19.48
N VAL A 71 -22.46 -22.90 19.25
CA VAL A 71 -21.10 -23.01 18.69
C VAL A 71 -21.05 -22.44 17.28
N TRP A 72 -22.04 -22.72 16.43
CA TRP A 72 -22.08 -22.16 15.08
C TRP A 72 -22.30 -20.65 15.05
N ILE A 73 -23.15 -20.13 15.93
CA ILE A 73 -23.32 -18.67 16.11
C ILE A 73 -22.01 -18.04 16.56
N ALA A 74 -21.30 -18.65 17.52
CA ALA A 74 -20.01 -18.16 17.98
C ALA A 74 -18.96 -18.18 16.85
N ILE A 75 -18.89 -19.26 16.06
CA ILE A 75 -18.01 -19.34 14.88
C ILE A 75 -18.36 -18.26 13.86
N GLY A 76 -19.65 -18.04 13.58
CA GLY A 76 -20.12 -16.99 12.69
C GLY A 76 -19.69 -15.60 13.17
N ILE A 77 -19.86 -15.30 14.47
CA ILE A 77 -19.41 -14.04 15.08
C ILE A 77 -17.89 -13.88 14.94
N VAL A 78 -17.11 -14.93 15.20
CA VAL A 78 -15.64 -14.90 15.06
C VAL A 78 -15.23 -14.65 13.60
N LEU A 79 -15.89 -15.29 12.63
CA LEU A 79 -15.60 -15.09 11.22
C LEU A 79 -15.97 -13.68 10.73
N VAL A 80 -17.11 -13.14 11.19
CA VAL A 80 -17.53 -11.76 10.90
C VAL A 80 -16.56 -10.76 11.52
N ALA A 81 -16.14 -10.98 12.77
CA ALA A 81 -15.13 -10.16 13.44
C ALA A 81 -13.78 -10.23 12.71
N ALA A 82 -13.33 -11.43 12.31
CA ALA A 82 -12.10 -11.61 11.52
C ALA A 82 -12.18 -10.92 10.15
N TYR A 83 -13.33 -10.99 9.48
CA TYR A 83 -13.57 -10.25 8.23
C TYR A 83 -13.55 -8.74 8.46
N SER A 84 -14.17 -8.23 9.52
CA SER A 84 -14.17 -6.81 9.85
C SER A 84 -12.75 -6.29 10.13
N LEU A 85 -11.93 -7.09 10.82
CA LEU A 85 -10.54 -6.73 11.16
C LEU A 85 -9.57 -6.87 9.99
N GLN A 86 -9.93 -7.54 8.89
CA GLN A 86 -9.00 -7.80 7.78
C GLN A 86 -8.43 -6.53 7.14
N ASN A 87 -9.19 -5.43 7.16
CA ASN A 87 -8.77 -4.14 6.61
C ASN A 87 -7.64 -3.54 7.45
N GLU A 88 -7.64 -3.78 8.77
CA GLU A 88 -6.58 -3.35 9.68
C GLU A 88 -5.33 -4.23 9.53
N PHE A 89 -5.48 -5.54 9.29
CA PHE A 89 -4.36 -6.45 9.04
C PHE A 89 -3.63 -6.16 7.72
N LYS A 90 -4.34 -5.76 6.66
CA LYS A 90 -3.71 -5.29 5.40
C LYS A 90 -2.81 -4.08 5.64
N MET A 91 -3.28 -3.11 6.44
CA MET A 91 -2.49 -1.93 6.83
C MET A 91 -1.31 -2.29 7.75
N LEU A 92 -1.46 -3.27 8.64
CA LEU A 92 -0.37 -3.72 9.51
C LEU A 92 0.72 -4.49 8.73
N GLY A 93 0.34 -5.33 7.76
CA GLY A 93 1.27 -6.04 6.89
C GLY A 93 2.11 -5.09 6.02
N GLN A 94 1.50 -4.03 5.49
CA GLN A 94 2.22 -2.97 4.77
C GLN A 94 3.16 -2.17 5.70
N ARG A 95 2.77 -1.94 6.97
CA ARG A 95 3.63 -1.29 7.98
C ARG A 95 4.84 -2.15 8.37
N LEU A 96 4.66 -3.47 8.53
CA LEU A 96 5.75 -4.40 8.83
C LEU A 96 6.70 -4.60 7.63
N MET A 97 6.17 -4.61 6.40
CA MET A 97 7.00 -4.62 5.19
C MET A 97 7.78 -3.31 5.01
N GLY A 98 7.16 -2.16 5.32
CA GLY A 98 7.84 -0.85 5.35
C GLY A 98 8.89 -0.72 6.45
N GLU A 99 8.80 -1.52 7.51
CA GLU A 99 9.81 -1.58 8.59
C GLU A 99 11.09 -2.32 8.16
N ILE A 100 11.00 -3.19 7.15
CA ILE A 100 12.14 -3.91 6.57
C ILE A 100 12.77 -3.10 5.42
N VAL A 101 11.99 -2.30 4.68
CA VAL A 101 12.47 -1.44 3.59
C VAL A 101 11.88 -0.02 3.69
N PRO A 102 12.50 0.88 4.48
CA PRO A 102 12.02 2.25 4.71
C PRO A 102 11.88 3.13 3.46
N SER A 103 12.48 2.73 2.34
CA SER A 103 12.54 3.50 1.10
C SER A 103 11.39 3.25 0.12
N SER A 104 10.42 2.39 0.45
CA SER A 104 9.26 2.15 -0.42
C SER A 104 8.17 3.20 -0.18
N PRO A 105 7.74 3.95 -1.21
CA PRO A 105 6.64 4.89 -1.07
C PRO A 105 5.35 4.16 -0.72
N VAL A 106 4.63 4.63 0.31
CA VAL A 106 3.29 4.12 0.64
C VAL A 106 2.27 5.02 -0.04
N GLU A 107 1.56 4.47 -1.03
CA GLU A 107 0.45 5.15 -1.69
C GLU A 107 -0.78 5.13 -0.79
N GLN A 108 -1.37 6.31 -0.57
CA GLN A 108 -2.69 6.46 0.03
C GLN A 108 -3.76 6.59 -1.05
N SER A 109 -5.01 6.26 -0.71
CA SER A 109 -6.15 6.17 -1.63
C SER A 109 -6.53 7.47 -2.35
N ASN A 110 -5.91 8.60 -1.99
CA ASN A 110 -6.12 9.94 -2.53
C ASN A 110 -5.03 10.39 -3.53
N GLY A 111 -4.14 9.50 -3.99
CA GLY A 111 -3.01 9.86 -4.86
C GLY A 111 -1.87 10.58 -4.12
N GLU A 112 -1.88 10.50 -2.80
CA GLU A 112 -0.82 10.97 -1.93
C GLU A 112 0.24 9.89 -1.74
N VAL A 113 1.50 10.29 -1.78
CA VAL A 113 2.63 9.43 -1.45
C VAL A 113 3.18 9.84 -0.10
N SER A 114 3.22 8.89 0.84
CA SER A 114 3.84 9.07 2.14
C SER A 114 5.18 8.32 2.20
N LEU A 115 6.20 9.03 2.64
CA LEU A 115 7.54 8.51 2.94
C LEU A 115 7.78 8.59 4.44
N ARG A 116 8.48 7.60 4.99
CA ARG A 116 8.88 7.61 6.40
C ARG A 116 10.35 7.99 6.52
N ALA A 117 10.68 8.74 7.55
CA ALA A 117 12.06 9.00 7.90
C ALA A 117 12.76 7.65 8.19
N SER A 118 13.94 7.48 7.63
CA SER A 118 14.83 6.37 7.93
C SER A 118 15.46 6.56 9.32
N ARG A 119 16.20 5.55 9.81
CA ARG A 119 16.83 5.57 11.13
C ARG A 119 17.85 6.71 11.32
N ASP A 120 18.38 7.22 10.20
CA ASP A 120 19.26 8.38 10.13
C ASP A 120 18.51 9.72 10.22
N GLY A 121 17.17 9.70 10.29
CA GLY A 121 16.34 10.90 10.35
C GLY A 121 16.10 11.56 9.00
N HIS A 122 16.59 10.97 7.91
CA HIS A 122 16.40 11.49 6.57
C HIS A 122 15.32 10.75 5.79
N PHE A 123 14.71 11.42 4.82
CA PHE A 123 13.72 10.81 3.94
C PHE A 123 14.40 10.24 2.71
N HIS A 124 14.32 8.93 2.55
CA HIS A 124 14.82 8.22 1.38
C HIS A 124 13.64 7.73 0.55
N VAL A 125 13.78 7.74 -0.77
CA VAL A 125 12.72 7.31 -1.68
C VAL A 125 13.28 6.51 -2.83
N GLN A 126 12.63 5.39 -3.13
CA GLN A 126 12.86 4.64 -4.35
C GLN A 126 12.08 5.31 -5.50
N ALA A 127 12.80 5.95 -6.42
CA ALA A 127 12.22 6.56 -7.61
C ALA A 127 12.49 5.67 -8.85
N LEU A 128 11.61 5.71 -9.84
CA LEU A 128 11.93 5.25 -11.20
C LEU A 128 12.31 6.47 -12.05
N ILE A 129 13.55 6.51 -12.49
CA ILE A 129 14.07 7.54 -13.40
C ILE A 129 14.27 6.88 -14.75
N ASN A 130 13.57 7.35 -15.79
CA ASN A 130 13.61 6.77 -17.14
C ASN A 130 13.48 5.23 -17.14
N GLY A 131 12.62 4.68 -16.27
CA GLY A 131 12.40 3.23 -16.11
C GLY A 131 13.41 2.49 -15.21
N THR A 132 14.45 3.15 -14.71
CA THR A 132 15.45 2.54 -13.82
C THR A 132 15.21 2.93 -12.37
N SER A 133 15.22 1.95 -11.47
CA SER A 133 15.01 2.19 -10.04
C SER A 133 16.25 2.79 -9.38
N VAL A 134 16.14 4.00 -8.83
CA VAL A 134 17.22 4.74 -8.15
C VAL A 134 16.76 5.19 -6.77
N LYS A 135 17.58 4.96 -5.75
CA LYS A 135 17.30 5.42 -4.38
C LYS A 135 17.81 6.85 -4.23
N LEU A 136 16.93 7.76 -3.84
CA LEU A 136 17.21 9.18 -3.70
C LEU A 136 17.02 9.62 -2.25
N LEU A 137 17.87 10.54 -1.78
CA LEU A 137 17.64 11.30 -0.56
C LEU A 137 16.80 12.53 -0.88
N VAL A 138 15.70 12.77 -0.16
CA VAL A 138 14.94 14.02 -0.33
C VAL A 138 15.74 15.18 0.26
N ASP A 139 16.07 16.17 -0.57
CA ASP A 139 16.85 17.34 -0.17
C ASP A 139 16.24 18.63 -0.71
N THR A 140 15.57 19.39 0.16
CA THR A 140 14.99 20.71 -0.19
C THR A 140 16.05 21.79 -0.42
N GLY A 141 17.31 21.56 -0.03
CA GLY A 141 18.44 22.45 -0.29
C GLY A 141 19.03 22.28 -1.69
N ALA A 142 18.79 21.14 -2.34
CA ALA A 142 19.22 20.91 -3.72
C ALA A 142 18.28 21.62 -4.71
N SER A 143 18.85 22.42 -5.61
CA SER A 143 18.06 23.18 -6.59
C SER A 143 17.51 22.29 -7.72
N ASP A 144 18.28 21.31 -8.18
CA ASP A 144 17.91 20.31 -9.17
C ASP A 144 18.05 18.89 -8.60
N VAL A 145 17.54 17.88 -9.31
CA VAL A 145 17.81 16.47 -8.96
C VAL A 145 19.30 16.21 -9.17
N ALA A 146 20.03 15.87 -8.12
CA ALA A 146 21.47 15.63 -8.21
C ALA A 146 21.74 14.12 -8.29
N LEU A 147 22.33 13.65 -9.37
CA LEU A 147 22.68 12.25 -9.59
C LEU A 147 24.17 12.03 -9.29
N SER A 148 24.44 10.96 -8.56
CA SER A 148 25.79 10.43 -8.44
C SER A 148 26.28 9.91 -9.79
N ALA A 149 27.60 9.88 -9.99
CA ALA A 149 28.16 9.31 -11.23
C ALA A 149 27.79 7.83 -11.41
N SER A 150 27.69 7.07 -10.32
CA SER A 150 27.29 5.65 -10.36
C SER A 150 25.84 5.48 -10.79
N ASP A 151 24.90 6.29 -10.28
CA ASP A 151 23.50 6.21 -10.69
C ASP A 151 23.28 6.73 -12.11
N ALA A 152 24.00 7.79 -12.53
CA ALA A 152 23.97 8.27 -13.91
C ALA A 152 24.42 7.18 -14.89
N ALA A 153 25.48 6.44 -14.58
CA ALA A 153 25.94 5.31 -15.39
C ALA A 153 24.89 4.18 -15.45
N ARG A 154 24.21 3.89 -14.33
CA ARG A 154 23.11 2.91 -14.29
C ARG A 154 21.91 3.32 -15.14
N LEU A 155 21.68 4.62 -15.29
CA LEU A 155 20.66 5.19 -16.17
C LEU A 155 21.05 5.16 -17.65
N GLY A 156 22.25 4.66 -17.99
CA GLY A 156 22.74 4.61 -19.36
C GLY A 156 23.29 5.94 -19.87
N VAL A 157 23.54 6.92 -18.99
CA VAL A 157 24.15 8.18 -19.37
C VAL A 157 25.64 7.97 -19.66
N ASP A 158 26.09 8.34 -20.86
CA ASP A 158 27.51 8.31 -21.21
C ASP A 158 28.24 9.51 -20.59
N ILE A 159 28.76 9.28 -19.38
CA ILE A 159 29.49 10.27 -18.59
C ILE A 159 30.70 10.86 -19.35
N SER A 160 31.32 10.10 -20.26
CA SER A 160 32.51 10.56 -20.99
C SER A 160 32.20 11.67 -21.99
N THR A 161 30.95 11.76 -22.43
CA THR A 161 30.47 12.79 -23.37
C THR A 161 29.97 14.05 -22.67
N LEU A 162 29.78 14.00 -21.35
CA LEU A 162 29.26 15.12 -20.58
C LEU A 162 30.32 16.21 -20.36
N ARG A 163 29.86 17.46 -20.44
CA ARG A 163 30.68 18.62 -20.09
C ARG A 163 30.46 18.98 -18.62
N PHE A 164 31.50 18.79 -17.82
CA PHE A 164 31.55 19.16 -16.40
C PHE A 164 32.03 20.60 -16.23
N ASP A 165 31.32 21.55 -16.82
CA ASP A 165 31.68 22.97 -16.84
C ASP A 165 30.90 23.85 -15.86
N ARG A 166 29.93 23.26 -15.14
CA ARG A 166 29.21 23.93 -14.05
C ARG A 166 29.78 23.56 -12.70
N LEU A 167 29.68 24.48 -11.76
CA LEU A 167 30.06 24.28 -10.37
C LEU A 167 28.81 24.18 -9.52
N TYR A 168 28.73 23.14 -8.70
CA TYR A 168 27.63 22.89 -7.78
C TYR A 168 28.15 22.91 -6.35
N ASN A 169 27.41 23.55 -5.45
CA ASN A 169 27.73 23.58 -4.04
C ASN A 169 27.09 22.37 -3.36
N THR A 170 27.92 21.54 -2.75
CA THR A 170 27.50 20.34 -2.01
C THR A 170 27.99 20.42 -0.57
N ALA A 171 27.57 19.46 0.27
CA ALA A 171 28.08 19.34 1.63
C ALA A 171 29.60 19.13 1.70
N ASN A 172 30.20 18.53 0.65
CA ASN A 172 31.64 18.29 0.55
C ASN A 172 32.40 19.47 -0.11
N GLY A 173 31.73 20.59 -0.33
CA GLY A 173 32.27 21.77 -1.02
C GLY A 173 31.79 21.89 -2.47
N THR A 174 32.44 22.77 -3.23
CA THR A 174 32.10 23.03 -4.62
C THR A 174 32.70 21.96 -5.53
N VAL A 175 31.85 21.30 -6.31
CA VAL A 175 32.25 20.22 -7.24
C VAL A 175 31.82 20.53 -8.67
N PRO A 176 32.62 20.14 -9.69
CA PRO A 176 32.19 20.20 -11.08
C PRO A 176 31.03 19.24 -11.36
N GLY A 177 30.03 19.72 -12.07
CA GLY A 177 28.87 18.96 -12.49
C GLY A 177 28.46 19.24 -13.93
N ALA A 178 27.74 18.30 -14.52
CA ALA A 178 27.13 18.41 -15.83
C ALA A 178 25.61 18.50 -15.69
N ARG A 179 24.97 19.43 -16.40
CA ARG A 179 23.50 19.51 -16.43
C ARG A 179 22.94 18.49 -17.42
N VAL A 180 21.90 17.79 -17.02
CA VAL A 180 21.12 16.87 -17.85
C VAL A 180 19.63 17.10 -17.62
N VAL A 181 18.79 16.53 -18.48
CA VAL A 181 17.34 16.54 -18.31
C VAL A 181 16.88 15.08 -18.25
N LEU A 182 16.07 14.76 -17.24
CA LEU A 182 15.46 13.45 -17.07
C LEU A 182 14.09 13.48 -17.74
N ASP A 183 13.84 12.54 -18.65
CA ASP A 183 12.58 12.48 -19.39
C ASP A 183 11.40 12.26 -18.44
N GLU A 184 11.57 11.37 -17.46
CA GLU A 184 10.55 11.02 -16.49
C GLU A 184 11.16 10.61 -15.15
N VAL A 185 10.63 11.18 -14.06
CA VAL A 185 10.90 10.77 -12.68
C VAL A 185 9.59 10.39 -12.02
N LYS A 186 9.50 9.15 -11.52
CA LYS A 186 8.33 8.61 -10.83
C LYS A 186 8.64 8.27 -9.38
N VAL A 187 7.76 8.66 -8.49
CA VAL A 187 7.81 8.38 -7.05
C VAL A 187 6.43 7.89 -6.62
N GLY A 188 6.28 6.57 -6.41
CA GLY A 188 4.95 5.97 -6.25
C GLY A 188 4.04 6.32 -7.42
N SER A 189 2.88 6.90 -7.13
CA SER A 189 1.91 7.37 -8.12
C SER A 189 2.26 8.72 -8.76
N LEU A 190 3.24 9.45 -8.22
CA LEU A 190 3.62 10.79 -8.69
C LEU A 190 4.54 10.68 -9.90
N THR A 191 4.21 11.38 -10.98
CA THR A 191 5.02 11.39 -12.21
C THR A 191 5.33 12.82 -12.63
N VAL A 192 6.62 13.15 -12.74
CA VAL A 192 7.09 14.44 -13.26
C VAL A 192 7.96 14.19 -14.49
N ARG A 193 7.82 15.03 -15.52
CA ARG A 193 8.50 14.89 -16.81
C ARG A 193 9.40 16.08 -17.08
N ASN A 194 10.45 15.88 -17.87
CA ASN A 194 11.44 16.91 -18.23
C ASN A 194 12.08 17.56 -16.98
N VAL A 195 12.52 16.72 -16.05
CA VAL A 195 13.06 17.18 -14.76
C VAL A 195 14.51 17.60 -14.94
N ASP A 196 14.82 18.83 -14.54
CA ASP A 196 16.20 19.32 -14.51
C ASP A 196 17.04 18.51 -13.51
N ALA A 197 18.21 18.05 -13.95
CA ALA A 197 19.11 17.31 -13.10
C ALA A 197 20.58 17.68 -13.33
N SER A 198 21.41 17.35 -12.36
CA SER A 198 22.85 17.53 -12.40
C SER A 198 23.55 16.19 -12.13
N ILE A 199 24.71 15.98 -12.74
CA ILE A 199 25.58 14.83 -12.47
C ILE A 199 26.92 15.36 -11.97
N THR A 200 27.35 14.96 -10.79
CA THR A 200 28.66 15.36 -10.24
C THR A 200 29.78 14.47 -10.77
N LYS A 201 30.98 15.03 -10.97
CA LYS A 201 32.16 14.24 -11.38
C LYS A 201 32.74 13.45 -10.21
N GLY A 202 33.00 12.15 -10.40
CA GLY A 202 33.64 11.30 -9.39
C GLY A 202 32.80 11.18 -8.11
N ASP A 203 33.46 11.26 -6.95
CA ASP A 203 32.85 11.09 -5.63
C ASP A 203 32.25 12.39 -5.06
N GLY A 204 31.91 13.35 -5.92
CA GLY A 204 31.34 14.64 -5.50
C GLY A 204 30.00 14.52 -4.76
N LEU A 205 29.32 13.38 -4.91
CA LEU A 205 28.07 13.07 -4.24
C LEU A 205 28.02 11.58 -3.86
N SER A 206 27.81 11.29 -2.57
CA SER A 206 27.76 9.91 -2.06
C SER A 206 26.45 9.18 -2.36
N GLN A 207 25.35 9.92 -2.51
CA GLN A 207 24.02 9.41 -2.83
C GLN A 207 23.24 10.44 -3.64
N SER A 208 22.45 9.96 -4.61
CA SER A 208 21.63 10.84 -5.44
C SER A 208 20.54 11.54 -4.62
N LEU A 209 20.21 12.79 -4.98
CA LEU A 209 19.30 13.67 -4.26
C LEU A 209 18.06 13.99 -5.09
N LEU A 210 16.89 13.94 -4.46
CA LEU A 210 15.64 14.44 -5.01
C LEU A 210 15.47 15.91 -4.60
N GLY A 211 15.83 16.82 -5.51
CA GLY A 211 15.84 18.25 -5.28
C GLY A 211 14.58 18.99 -5.74
N MET A 212 14.66 20.32 -5.69
CA MET A 212 13.52 21.23 -5.91
C MET A 212 12.97 21.22 -7.34
N SER A 213 13.77 20.89 -8.36
CA SER A 213 13.27 20.67 -9.74
C SER A 213 12.16 19.61 -9.86
N PHE A 214 12.11 18.64 -8.95
CA PHE A 214 11.01 17.69 -8.85
C PHE A 214 9.97 18.16 -7.82
N LEU A 215 10.43 18.57 -6.63
CA LEU A 215 9.54 18.87 -5.50
C LEU A 215 8.62 20.07 -5.77
N ARG A 216 9.02 21.03 -6.63
CA ARG A 216 8.20 22.20 -6.97
C ARG A 216 7.07 21.91 -7.95
N GLU A 217 7.14 20.80 -8.67
CA GLU A 217 6.09 20.36 -9.61
C GLU A 217 4.93 19.67 -8.87
N LEU A 218 5.09 19.42 -7.58
CA LEU A 218 4.08 18.85 -6.70
C LEU A 218 3.17 19.95 -6.13
N SER A 219 1.88 19.64 -5.97
CA SER A 219 0.91 20.53 -5.34
C SER A 219 1.15 20.72 -3.83
N ALA A 220 1.73 19.71 -3.17
CA ALA A 220 2.10 19.81 -1.77
C ALA A 220 3.32 18.94 -1.41
N VAL A 221 4.18 19.51 -0.55
CA VAL A 221 5.30 18.83 0.12
C VAL A 221 5.21 19.18 1.61
N GLN A 222 4.78 18.24 2.44
CA GLN A 222 4.50 18.47 3.86
C GLN A 222 5.30 17.51 4.74
N PHE A 223 6.02 18.07 5.71
CA PHE A 223 6.67 17.32 6.78
C PHE A 223 5.71 17.21 7.97
N ASP A 224 5.37 15.98 8.37
CA ASP A 224 4.52 15.67 9.51
C ASP A 224 5.22 14.65 10.42
N GLY A 225 5.98 15.16 11.39
CA GLY A 225 6.78 14.35 12.31
C GLY A 225 7.81 13.49 11.58
N ASP A 226 7.64 12.16 11.63
CA ASP A 226 8.49 11.17 10.96
C ASP A 226 8.02 10.84 9.53
N ARG A 227 7.08 11.62 8.98
CA ARG A 227 6.52 11.42 7.64
C ARG A 227 6.75 12.62 6.74
N LEU A 228 6.97 12.32 5.47
CA LEU A 228 6.96 13.27 4.38
C LEU A 228 5.80 12.90 3.46
N ILE A 229 4.89 13.85 3.26
CA ILE A 229 3.68 13.72 2.48
C ILE A 229 3.87 14.51 1.18
N LEU A 230 3.71 13.82 0.05
CA LEU A 230 3.84 14.37 -1.29
C LEU A 230 2.52 14.22 -2.05
N ARG A 231 2.07 15.29 -2.72
CA ARG A 231 0.85 15.30 -3.54
C ARG A 231 1.11 15.98 -4.87
N GLN A 232 0.54 15.43 -5.94
CA GLN A 232 0.54 16.04 -7.26
C GLN A 232 -0.63 16.99 -7.44
#